data_AF-A0A8J5ILQ5-F1
#
_entry.id   AF-A0A8J5ILQ5-F1
#
_cell.length_a   1.000
_cell.length_b   1.000
_cell.length_c   1.000
_cell.angle_alpha   90.00
_cell.angle_beta   90.00
_cell.angle_gamma   90.00
#
_symmetry.space_group_name_H-M   'P 1'
#
loop_
_entity.id
_entity.type
_entity.pdbx_description
1 polymer ?
#
loop_
_entity_poly.entity_id
_entity_poly.type
_entity_poly.pdbx_seq_one_letter_code
_entity_poly.pdbx_strand_id
1 'polypeptide(L)'
;MLIANLPPALHAHWPRNDTTIVVQQDNAPVHIAADGAAFTEAVADAGRNIRLHNQPPNNPDLNCNDLGLFSAIQARQRKKTREQIDELIAAVTEAYWELPARTVNSTFLSLQGSMDDCISQGGDNNYKPRHMKKEKVRHEGRLLVSIRCCTRAEAILTQPAFL
;
A
#
# COMPACT_ATOMS: atom_id res chain seq x y z
N MET A 1 0.71 13.63 -13.55
CA MET A 1 1.51 12.80 -12.62
C MET A 1 1.15 13.16 -11.19
N LEU A 2 1.20 12.17 -10.28
CA LEU A 2 0.58 12.09 -8.94
C LEU A 2 -0.27 13.30 -8.47
N ILE A 3 0.34 14.46 -8.20
CA ILE A 3 -0.35 15.70 -7.79
C ILE A 3 -1.57 16.05 -8.64
N ALA A 4 -1.47 15.97 -9.97
CA ALA A 4 -2.57 16.38 -10.85
C ALA A 4 -3.76 15.41 -10.85
N ASN A 5 -3.54 14.14 -10.45
CA ASN A 5 -4.53 13.07 -10.59
C ASN A 5 -5.05 12.56 -9.25
N LEU A 6 -4.20 12.55 -8.21
CA LEU A 6 -4.49 11.92 -6.94
C LEU A 6 -5.56 12.68 -6.13
N PRO A 7 -5.47 13.99 -5.88
CA PRO A 7 -6.50 14.70 -5.13
C PRO A 7 -7.89 14.63 -5.79
N PRO A 8 -8.05 14.86 -7.12
CA PRO A 8 -9.35 14.67 -7.78
C PRO A 8 -9.89 13.24 -7.64
N ALA A 9 -9.05 12.22 -7.82
CA ALA A 9 -9.46 10.83 -7.66
C ALA A 9 -9.88 10.50 -6.23
N LEU A 10 -9.15 11.01 -5.24
CA LEU A 10 -9.51 10.86 -3.83
C LEU A 10 -10.87 11.50 -3.53
N HIS A 11 -11.18 12.68 -4.06
CA HIS A 11 -12.51 13.28 -3.91
C HIS A 11 -13.62 12.42 -4.51
N ALA A 12 -13.40 11.88 -5.71
CA ALA A 12 -14.39 11.08 -6.41
C ALA A 12 -14.65 9.71 -5.74
N HIS A 13 -13.59 9.06 -5.25
CA HIS A 13 -13.65 7.66 -4.79
C HIS A 13 -13.55 7.47 -3.28
N TRP A 14 -13.19 8.51 -2.53
CA TRP A 14 -13.11 8.50 -1.07
C TRP A 14 -13.82 9.75 -0.51
N PRO A 15 -15.17 9.76 -0.48
CA PRO A 15 -15.93 10.96 -0.13
C PRO A 15 -15.82 11.35 1.35
N ARG A 16 -15.36 10.45 2.22
CA ARG A 16 -15.19 10.72 3.65
C ARG A 16 -13.97 11.61 3.89
N ASN A 17 -14.12 12.66 4.69
CA ASN A 17 -13.02 13.59 5.04
C ASN A 17 -12.78 13.63 6.56
N ASP A 18 -13.05 12.53 7.25
CA ASP A 18 -12.96 12.36 8.71
C ASP A 18 -11.59 11.83 9.17
N THR A 19 -10.70 11.46 8.25
CA THR A 19 -9.42 10.83 8.56
C THR A 19 -8.26 11.37 7.71
N THR A 20 -7.05 11.34 8.27
CA THR A 20 -5.82 11.54 7.50
C THR A 20 -5.63 10.42 6.49
N ILE A 21 -5.41 10.76 5.22
CA ILE A 21 -5.04 9.81 4.16
C ILE A 21 -3.52 9.75 4.08
N VAL A 22 -2.96 8.55 4.24
CA VAL A 22 -1.53 8.31 4.06
C VAL A 22 -1.30 7.70 2.68
N VAL A 23 -0.51 8.40 1.87
CA VAL A 23 -0.05 7.96 0.56
C VAL A 23 1.38 7.50 0.72
N GLN A 24 1.68 6.29 0.27
CA GLN A 24 3.03 5.75 0.32
C GLN A 24 3.62 5.66 -1.09
N GLN A 25 4.90 5.99 -1.21
CA GLN A 25 5.69 5.82 -2.45
C GLN A 25 7.08 5.25 -2.13
N ASP A 26 7.78 4.77 -3.16
CA ASP A 26 9.20 4.41 -3.03
C ASP A 26 10.13 5.64 -3.11
N ASN A 27 11.43 5.41 -2.94
CA ASN A 27 12.46 6.44 -2.97
C ASN A 27 13.07 6.70 -4.36
N ALA A 28 12.37 6.37 -5.45
CA ALA A 28 12.88 6.62 -6.80
C ALA A 28 13.12 8.13 -7.02
N PRO A 29 14.25 8.54 -7.66
CA PRO A 29 14.59 9.96 -7.82
C PRO A 29 13.57 10.81 -8.58
N VAL A 30 12.70 10.19 -9.37
CA VAL A 30 11.63 10.86 -10.12
C VAL A 30 10.38 11.14 -9.27
N HIS A 31 10.31 10.57 -8.06
CA HIS A 31 9.18 10.77 -7.15
C HIS A 31 9.25 12.12 -6.45
N ILE A 32 8.07 12.57 -6.03
CA ILE A 32 7.88 13.90 -5.45
C ILE A 32 8.43 13.86 -4.02
N ALA A 33 9.18 14.88 -3.61
CA ALA A 33 9.57 15.01 -2.21
C ALA A 33 8.30 15.07 -1.33
N ALA A 34 8.27 14.31 -0.23
CA ALA A 34 7.12 14.23 0.67
C ALA A 34 6.69 15.59 1.23
N ASP A 35 7.66 16.49 1.42
CA ASP A 35 7.55 17.88 1.89
C ASP A 35 7.71 18.92 0.76
N GLY A 36 7.70 18.48 -0.50
CA GLY A 36 7.85 19.35 -1.66
C GLY A 36 6.73 20.38 -1.76
N ALA A 37 7.07 21.64 -2.01
CA ALA A 37 6.13 22.75 -2.08
C ALA A 37 4.90 22.46 -2.98
N ALA A 38 5.13 21.84 -4.14
CA ALA A 38 4.07 21.50 -5.09
C ALA A 38 3.03 20.50 -4.54
N PHE A 39 3.46 19.53 -3.73
CA PHE A 39 2.53 18.58 -3.11
C PHE A 39 1.76 19.23 -1.97
N THR A 40 2.46 20.00 -1.14
CA THR A 40 1.85 20.76 -0.02
C THR A 40 0.77 21.73 -0.51
N GLU A 41 1.05 22.48 -1.57
CA GLU A 41 0.08 23.40 -2.19
C GLU A 41 -1.14 22.64 -2.72
N ALA A 42 -0.94 21.57 -3.49
CA ALA A 42 -2.05 20.79 -4.04
C ALA A 42 -2.91 20.09 -2.96
N VAL A 43 -2.32 19.67 -1.84
CA VAL A 43 -3.06 19.10 -0.71
C VAL A 43 -3.85 20.18 0.03
N ALA A 44 -3.27 21.38 0.22
CA ALA A 44 -3.96 22.51 0.80
C ALA A 44 -5.18 22.91 -0.04
N ASP A 45 -5.02 23.00 -1.36
CA ASP A 45 -6.10 23.30 -2.31
C ASP A 45 -7.19 22.23 -2.35
N ALA A 46 -6.82 20.96 -2.14
CA ALA A 46 -7.78 19.86 -2.08
C ALA A 46 -8.69 19.92 -0.84
N GLY A 47 -8.34 20.69 0.20
CA GLY A 47 -9.12 20.74 1.44
C GLY A 47 -9.20 19.39 2.17
N ARG A 48 -8.15 18.56 2.03
CA ARG A 48 -8.05 17.23 2.64
C ARG A 48 -6.77 17.09 3.43
N ASN A 49 -6.83 16.30 4.50
CA ASN A 49 -5.64 15.94 5.27
C ASN A 49 -4.95 14.74 4.60
N ILE A 50 -4.05 15.01 3.65
CA ILE A 50 -3.28 14.00 2.92
C ILE A 50 -1.81 14.12 3.31
N ARG A 51 -1.17 13.00 3.64
CA ARG A 51 0.27 12.92 3.94
C ARG A 51 0.95 11.98 2.97
N LEU A 52 2.08 12.41 2.41
CA LEU A 52 2.93 11.57 1.58
C LEU A 52 4.08 11.05 2.45
N HIS A 53 4.29 9.74 2.41
CA HIS A 53 5.38 9.07 3.12
C HIS A 53 6.17 8.21 2.15
N ASN A 54 7.49 8.22 2.33
CA ASN A 54 8.36 7.31 1.62
C ASN A 54 8.49 6.01 2.41
N GLN A 55 8.55 4.88 1.70
CA GLN A 55 8.91 3.62 2.33
C GLN A 55 10.36 3.63 2.84
N PRO A 56 10.70 2.79 3.82
CA PRO A 56 12.10 2.57 4.19
C PRO A 56 12.96 2.12 3.00
N PRO A 57 14.20 2.62 2.88
CA PRO A 57 15.05 2.31 1.73
C PRO A 57 15.35 0.81 1.62
N ASN A 58 15.48 0.31 0.39
CA ASN A 58 15.86 -1.07 0.07
C ASN A 58 15.00 -2.16 0.72
N ASN A 59 13.70 -1.89 0.93
CA ASN A 59 12.78 -2.87 1.49
C ASN A 59 11.48 -2.97 0.67
N PRO A 60 11.45 -3.81 -0.38
CA PRO A 60 10.26 -3.99 -1.21
C PRO A 60 9.09 -4.63 -0.44
N ASP A 61 9.36 -5.34 0.66
CA ASP A 61 8.32 -5.93 1.50
C ASP A 61 7.51 -4.88 2.27
N LEU A 62 8.00 -3.64 2.30
CA LEU A 62 7.30 -2.48 2.85
C LEU A 62 6.60 -1.64 1.78
N ASN A 63 6.47 -2.16 0.54
CA ASN A 63 5.62 -1.60 -0.51
C ASN A 63 4.42 -2.50 -0.76
N CYS A 64 3.19 -2.01 -0.57
CA CYS A 64 1.99 -2.79 -0.91
C CYS A 64 1.96 -3.20 -2.40
N ASN A 65 2.47 -2.33 -3.28
CA ASN A 65 2.45 -2.57 -4.72
C ASN A 65 3.35 -3.75 -5.11
N ASP A 66 4.61 -3.73 -4.64
CA ASP A 66 5.61 -4.78 -4.93
C ASP A 66 5.26 -6.10 -4.22
N LEU A 67 4.78 -6.00 -2.97
CA LEU A 67 4.52 -7.16 -2.12
C LEU A 67 3.40 -8.07 -2.66
N GLY A 68 2.47 -7.55 -3.47
CA GLY A 68 1.40 -8.40 -3.99
C GLY A 68 0.45 -7.81 -5.02
N LEU A 69 0.30 -6.48 -5.14
CA LEU A 69 -0.66 -5.94 -6.11
C LEU A 69 -0.18 -6.13 -7.55
N PHE A 70 1.08 -5.81 -7.85
CA PHE A 70 1.63 -5.98 -9.20
C PHE A 70 1.66 -7.45 -9.63
N SER A 71 2.06 -8.36 -8.74
CA SER A 71 2.05 -9.80 -9.04
C SER A 71 0.63 -10.34 -9.27
N ALA A 72 -0.36 -9.87 -8.50
CA ALA A 72 -1.76 -10.26 -8.69
C ALA A 72 -2.35 -9.74 -10.01
N ILE A 73 -2.07 -8.49 -10.37
CA ILE A 73 -2.48 -7.91 -11.65
C ILE A 73 -1.79 -8.65 -12.80
N GLN A 74 -0.49 -8.90 -12.70
CA GLN A 74 0.26 -9.63 -13.72
C GLN A 74 -0.27 -11.06 -13.90
N ALA A 75 -0.58 -11.78 -12.81
CA ALA A 75 -1.14 -13.13 -12.90
C ALA A 75 -2.51 -13.15 -13.59
N ARG A 76 -3.31 -12.10 -13.45
CA ARG A 76 -4.60 -11.94 -14.15
C ARG A 76 -4.40 -11.58 -15.61
N GLN A 77 -3.55 -10.59 -15.85
CA GLN A 77 -3.12 -10.15 -17.16
C GLN A 77 -2.66 -11.37 -17.98
N ARG A 78 -1.75 -12.22 -17.48
CA ARG A 78 -1.23 -13.38 -18.24
C ARG A 78 -2.26 -14.37 -18.78
N LYS A 79 -3.51 -14.33 -18.31
CA LYS A 79 -4.62 -15.16 -18.84
C LYS A 79 -5.23 -14.67 -20.15
N LYS A 80 -4.86 -13.47 -20.62
CA LYS A 80 -5.36 -12.87 -21.86
C LYS A 80 -4.23 -12.85 -22.90
N THR A 81 -4.51 -13.27 -24.13
CA THR A 81 -3.55 -13.22 -25.25
C THR A 81 -3.40 -11.77 -25.74
N ARG A 82 -2.18 -11.36 -26.10
CA ARG A 82 -1.90 -10.03 -26.65
C ARG A 82 -0.82 -10.16 -27.71
N GLU A 83 -0.98 -9.39 -28.78
CA GLU A 83 -0.01 -9.26 -29.85
C GLU A 83 0.54 -7.84 -29.93
N GLN A 84 -0.19 -6.83 -29.40
CA GLN A 84 0.17 -5.41 -29.49
C GLN A 84 0.20 -4.67 -28.16
N ILE A 85 0.87 -3.50 -28.14
CA ILE A 85 1.01 -2.65 -26.95
C ILE A 85 -0.36 -2.16 -26.43
N ASP A 86 -1.26 -1.75 -27.33
CA ASP A 86 -2.57 -1.25 -26.92
C ASP A 86 -3.41 -2.35 -26.23
N GLU A 87 -3.32 -3.58 -26.74
CA GLU A 87 -3.96 -4.75 -26.12
C GLU A 87 -3.35 -5.06 -24.75
N LEU A 88 -2.04 -4.88 -24.61
CA LEU A 88 -1.37 -5.01 -23.31
C LEU A 88 -1.89 -3.97 -22.31
N ILE A 89 -1.99 -2.69 -22.70
CA ILE A 89 -2.51 -1.62 -21.86
C ILE A 89 -3.96 -1.89 -21.45
N ALA A 90 -4.82 -2.24 -22.41
CA ALA A 90 -6.22 -2.57 -22.16
C ALA A 90 -6.35 -3.72 -21.16
N ALA A 91 -5.54 -4.76 -21.34
CA ALA A 91 -5.67 -5.95 -20.53
C ALA A 91 -5.04 -5.81 -19.12
N VAL A 92 -4.02 -4.96 -18.94
CA VAL A 92 -3.53 -4.56 -17.60
C VAL A 92 -4.60 -3.73 -16.89
N THR A 93 -5.21 -2.78 -17.59
CA THR A 93 -6.27 -1.91 -17.06
C THR A 93 -7.46 -2.75 -16.61
N GLU A 94 -7.92 -3.68 -17.44
CA GLU A 94 -8.99 -4.60 -17.09
C GLU A 94 -8.61 -5.51 -15.92
N ALA A 95 -7.39 -6.06 -15.90
CA ALA A 95 -6.92 -6.89 -14.79
C ALA A 95 -6.85 -6.12 -13.45
N TYR A 96 -6.58 -4.82 -13.49
CA TYR A 96 -6.65 -3.92 -12.33
C TYR A 96 -8.09 -3.75 -11.84
N TRP A 97 -9.03 -3.42 -12.72
CA TRP A 97 -10.43 -3.23 -12.36
C TRP A 97 -11.12 -4.52 -11.90
N GLU A 98 -10.70 -5.67 -12.42
CA GLU A 98 -11.17 -6.99 -12.00
C GLU A 98 -10.48 -7.50 -10.72
N LEU A 99 -9.54 -6.75 -10.15
CA LEU A 99 -8.80 -7.17 -8.97
C LEU A 99 -9.74 -7.21 -7.75
N PRO A 100 -9.93 -8.36 -7.09
CA PRO A 100 -10.85 -8.45 -5.99
C PRO A 100 -10.39 -7.64 -4.78
N ALA A 101 -11.33 -6.94 -4.13
CA ALA A 101 -11.04 -6.21 -2.88
C ALA A 101 -10.39 -7.10 -1.80
N ARG A 102 -10.75 -8.40 -1.76
CA ARG A 102 -10.13 -9.39 -0.87
C ARG A 102 -8.62 -9.60 -1.13
N THR A 103 -8.18 -9.45 -2.38
CA THR A 103 -6.76 -9.53 -2.75
C THR A 103 -6.03 -8.29 -2.23
N VAL A 104 -6.60 -7.11 -2.43
CA VAL A 104 -6.06 -5.84 -1.90
C VAL A 104 -5.94 -5.92 -0.37
N ASN A 105 -7.00 -6.32 0.33
CA ASN A 105 -6.98 -6.49 1.79
C ASN A 105 -5.92 -7.52 2.24
N SER A 106 -5.79 -8.63 1.52
CA SER A 106 -4.77 -9.64 1.82
C SER A 106 -3.36 -9.08 1.69
N THR A 107 -3.08 -8.22 0.71
CA THR A 107 -1.78 -7.57 0.55
C THR A 107 -1.52 -6.57 1.67
N PHE A 108 -2.52 -5.76 2.08
CA PHE A 108 -2.37 -4.86 3.23
C PHE A 108 -2.06 -5.60 4.53
N LEU A 109 -2.69 -6.75 4.78
CA LEU A 109 -2.32 -7.59 5.92
C LEU A 109 -0.88 -8.10 5.80
N SER A 110 -0.38 -8.38 4.57
CA SER A 110 1.02 -8.79 4.36
C SER A 110 1.95 -7.65 4.72
N LEU A 111 1.62 -6.43 4.27
CA LEU A 111 2.39 -5.24 4.55
C LEU A 111 2.51 -5.00 6.06
N GLN A 112 1.40 -5.08 6.80
CA GLN A 112 1.45 -4.97 8.25
C GLN A 112 2.31 -6.06 8.88
N GLY A 113 2.22 -7.31 8.38
CA GLY A 113 3.08 -8.41 8.82
C GLY A 113 4.56 -8.12 8.61
N SER A 114 4.93 -7.65 7.42
CA SER A 114 6.30 -7.23 7.10
C SER A 114 6.78 -6.06 7.96
N MET A 115 5.93 -5.06 8.22
CA MET A 115 6.25 -3.95 9.13
C MET A 115 6.53 -4.44 10.55
N ASP A 116 5.70 -5.35 11.06
CA ASP A 116 5.87 -5.95 12.38
C ASP A 116 7.11 -6.84 12.46
N ASP A 117 7.38 -7.64 11.42
CA ASP A 117 8.61 -8.44 11.29
C ASP A 117 9.85 -7.55 11.28
N CYS A 118 9.85 -6.47 10.50
CA CYS A 118 10.90 -5.45 10.45
C CYS A 118 11.17 -4.85 11.84
N ILE A 119 10.12 -4.37 12.51
CA ILE A 119 10.24 -3.77 13.85
C ILE A 119 10.76 -4.80 14.86
N SER A 120 10.27 -6.04 14.80
CA SER A 120 10.69 -7.12 15.70
C SER A 120 12.20 -7.43 15.60
N GLN A 121 12.78 -7.25 14.41
CA GLN A 121 14.21 -7.41 14.15
C GLN A 121 15.00 -6.09 14.27
N GLY A 122 14.42 -5.07 14.88
CA GLY A 122 15.11 -3.80 15.12
C GLY A 122 15.31 -2.93 13.88
N GLY A 123 14.50 -3.12 12.84
CA GLY A 123 14.56 -2.36 11.59
C GLY A 123 15.34 -3.05 10.47
N ASP A 124 15.82 -4.27 10.68
CA ASP A 124 16.48 -5.08 9.64
C ASP A 124 15.48 -5.48 8.54
N ASN A 125 15.97 -5.67 7.31
CA ASN A 125 15.20 -6.15 6.15
C ASN A 125 15.45 -7.63 5.84
N ASN A 126 16.28 -8.34 6.62
CA ASN A 126 16.58 -9.75 6.44
C ASN A 126 15.53 -10.71 7.07
N TYR A 127 14.34 -10.22 7.38
CA TYR A 127 13.25 -11.07 7.86
C TYR A 127 12.63 -11.87 6.72
N LYS A 128 11.96 -12.98 7.07
CA LYS A 128 11.14 -13.73 6.12
C LYS A 128 9.68 -13.31 6.31
N PRO A 129 9.02 -12.73 5.29
CA PRO A 129 7.61 -12.38 5.40
C PRO A 129 6.76 -13.55 5.88
N ARG A 130 6.04 -13.35 6.99
CA ARG A 130 5.24 -14.41 7.60
C ARG A 130 4.08 -14.87 6.73
N HIS A 131 3.87 -16.19 6.63
CA HIS A 131 2.72 -16.77 5.94
C HIS A 131 1.51 -16.87 6.88
N MET A 132 0.54 -15.98 6.72
CA MET A 132 -0.64 -15.89 7.60
C MET A 132 -1.82 -16.80 7.24
N LYS A 133 -1.68 -17.67 6.22
CA LYS A 133 -2.77 -18.57 5.76
C LYS A 133 -4.11 -17.83 5.53
N LYS A 134 -4.04 -16.60 5.02
CA LYS A 134 -5.17 -15.64 5.02
C LYS A 134 -6.41 -16.17 4.35
N GLU A 135 -6.25 -16.93 3.26
CA GLU A 135 -7.35 -17.55 2.54
C GLU A 135 -8.13 -18.52 3.45
N LYS A 136 -7.42 -19.41 4.15
CA LYS A 136 -8.01 -20.35 5.10
C LYS A 136 -8.73 -19.60 6.23
N VAL A 137 -8.04 -18.65 6.87
CA VAL A 137 -8.58 -17.88 8.00
C VAL A 137 -9.81 -17.06 7.58
N ARG A 138 -9.85 -16.57 6.33
CA ARG A 138 -11.02 -15.88 5.76
C ARG A 138 -12.19 -16.83 5.53
N HIS A 139 -11.96 -18.04 5.01
CA HIS A 139 -13.02 -19.04 4.85
C HIS A 139 -13.65 -19.43 6.19
N GLU A 140 -12.88 -19.38 7.27
CA GLU A 140 -13.37 -19.59 8.64
C GLU A 140 -14.07 -18.36 9.24
N GLY A 141 -14.16 -17.23 8.53
CA GLY A 141 -14.77 -15.99 9.02
C GLY A 141 -13.94 -15.26 10.08
N ARG A 142 -12.64 -15.59 10.19
CA ARG A 142 -11.76 -15.14 11.28
C ARG A 142 -10.65 -14.17 10.82
N LEU A 143 -10.69 -13.71 9.58
CA LEU A 143 -9.64 -12.84 9.05
C LEU A 143 -9.73 -11.47 9.73
N LEU A 144 -8.65 -11.08 10.40
CA LEU A 144 -8.57 -9.80 11.10
C LEU A 144 -8.51 -8.64 10.10
N VAL A 145 -9.00 -7.47 10.53
CA VAL A 145 -8.85 -6.21 9.80
C VAL A 145 -7.42 -5.67 9.90
N SER A 146 -6.78 -5.90 11.05
CA SER A 146 -5.39 -5.54 11.32
C SER A 146 -4.71 -6.67 12.08
N ILE A 147 -3.40 -6.84 11.90
CA ILE A 147 -2.63 -7.81 12.69
C ILE A 147 -2.50 -7.35 14.14
N ARG A 148 -2.19 -8.31 15.02
CA ARG A 148 -1.66 -7.98 16.34
C ARG A 148 -0.16 -7.72 16.21
N CYS A 149 0.29 -6.59 16.78
CA CYS A 149 1.70 -6.21 16.82
C CYS A 149 2.50 -7.13 17.76
N CYS A 150 3.80 -7.26 17.49
CA CYS A 150 4.75 -7.88 18.41
C CYS A 150 5.00 -6.97 19.62
N THR A 151 5.52 -7.54 20.70
CA THR A 151 5.79 -6.79 21.95
C THR A 151 6.70 -5.59 21.73
N ARG A 152 7.65 -5.67 20.78
CA ARG A 152 8.54 -4.54 20.45
C ARG A 152 7.79 -3.40 19.77
N ALA A 153 6.91 -3.71 18.81
CA ALA A 153 6.05 -2.71 18.18
C ALA A 153 5.06 -2.11 19.18
N GLU A 154 4.42 -2.91 20.02
CA GLU A 154 3.55 -2.43 21.10
C GLU A 154 4.29 -1.46 22.05
N ALA A 155 5.53 -1.79 22.43
CA ALA A 155 6.36 -0.95 23.29
C ALA A 155 6.82 0.36 22.63
N ILE A 156 6.92 0.42 21.29
CA ILE A 156 7.25 1.66 20.56
C ILE A 156 6.00 2.54 20.44
N LEU A 157 4.88 1.95 20.04
CA LEU A 157 3.62 2.67 19.81
C LEU A 157 3.01 3.28 21.09
N THR A 158 3.41 2.79 22.27
CA THR A 158 2.97 3.31 23.57
C THR A 158 3.86 4.41 24.13
N GLN A 159 4.92 4.80 23.42
CA GLN A 159 5.80 5.90 23.85
C GLN A 159 5.13 7.26 23.61
N PRO A 160 5.37 8.27 24.47
CA PRO A 160 4.77 9.60 24.34
C PRO A 160 5.02 10.31 23.00
N ALA A 161 6.08 9.94 22.27
CA ALA A 161 6.37 10.51 20.95
C ALA A 161 5.39 10.06 19.85
N PHE A 162 4.57 9.02 20.11
CA PHE A 162 3.65 8.41 19.14
C PHE A 162 2.17 8.42 19.60
N LEU A 163 1.88 9.03 20.75
CA LEU A 163 0.53 9.26 21.28
C LEU A 163 0.07 10.68 20.97
#